data_AF-A0A9P6ZTL5-F1
#
_entry.id   AF-A0A9P6ZTL5-F1
#
_cell.length_a   1.000
_cell.length_b   1.000
_cell.length_c   1.000
_cell.angle_alpha   90.00
_cell.angle_beta   90.00
_cell.angle_gamma   90.00
#
_symmetry.space_group_name_H-M   'P 1'
#
loop_
_entity.id
_entity.type
_entity.pdbx_description
1 polymer ?
#
loop_
_entity_poly.entity_id
_entity_poly.type
_entity_poly.pdbx_seq_one_letter_code
_entity_poly.pdbx_strand_id
1 'polypeptide(L)'
;MDIARYSKLISAKDMGHNEQREAKLLERCPPGHEGKKLVNKPATILDASGTIITWYLPDALTDTTQKEIREATDLLAPNLEKSIKADGNWQTHQKWFKQDWENVGSTPGCINISPAWFQQGHENLSDPEVSASLKGPSSEKILKGIARPAAIASAALRVMYPEQYFAGLRTFSNLGHKAVSKELPQMPETLEFWASVFNTLS
;
A
#
# COMPACT_ATOMS: atom_id res chain seq x y z
N MET A 1 -20.46 11.47 -0.68
CA MET A 1 -20.45 10.51 -1.79
C MET A 1 -20.80 9.15 -1.23
N ASP A 2 -21.75 8.46 -1.82
CA ASP A 2 -22.03 7.04 -1.55
C ASP A 2 -21.00 6.22 -2.34
N ILE A 3 -20.06 5.56 -1.64
CA ILE A 3 -18.95 4.86 -2.31
C ILE A 3 -19.44 3.55 -2.94
N ALA A 4 -20.37 2.84 -2.29
CA ALA A 4 -20.91 1.60 -2.82
C ALA A 4 -21.66 1.84 -4.14
N ARG A 5 -22.43 2.93 -4.23
CA ARG A 5 -23.06 3.36 -5.47
C ARG A 5 -22.02 3.78 -6.50
N TYR A 6 -21.06 4.63 -6.13
CA TYR A 6 -20.01 5.11 -7.04
C TYR A 6 -19.23 3.94 -7.66
N SER A 7 -18.81 2.96 -6.85
CA SER A 7 -18.08 1.76 -7.30
C SER A 7 -18.83 0.96 -8.35
N LYS A 8 -20.18 0.90 -8.29
CA LYS A 8 -21.02 0.23 -9.31
C LYS A 8 -21.14 1.02 -10.61
N LEU A 9 -20.85 2.32 -10.60
CA LEU A 9 -20.98 3.18 -11.77
C LEU A 9 -19.70 3.30 -12.57
N ILE A 10 -18.54 3.17 -11.91
CA ILE A 10 -17.24 3.24 -12.56
C ILE A 10 -16.90 1.91 -13.25
N SER A 11 -16.15 2.02 -14.34
CA SER A 11 -15.60 0.89 -15.09
C SER A 11 -14.08 1.04 -15.19
N ALA A 12 -13.39 -0.05 -15.53
CA ALA A 12 -11.94 -0.03 -15.74
C ALA A 12 -11.47 0.96 -16.83
N LYS A 13 -12.39 1.45 -17.68
CA LYS A 13 -12.10 2.42 -18.75
C LYS A 13 -12.28 3.88 -18.29
N ASP A 14 -12.86 4.11 -17.13
CA ASP A 14 -13.07 5.45 -16.58
C ASP A 14 -11.76 5.93 -15.92
N MET A 15 -10.89 6.56 -16.71
CA MET A 15 -9.55 7.03 -16.28
C MET A 15 -9.53 8.48 -15.74
N GLY A 16 -10.69 9.11 -15.53
CA GLY A 16 -10.76 10.48 -15.02
C GLY A 16 -10.48 11.59 -16.05
N HIS A 17 -10.32 11.26 -17.34
CA HIS A 17 -10.02 12.22 -18.41
C HIS A 17 -11.25 12.66 -19.22
N ASN A 18 -12.40 12.01 -19.02
CA ASN A 18 -13.62 12.33 -19.75
C ASN A 18 -14.53 13.22 -18.89
N GLU A 19 -14.45 14.53 -19.09
CA GLU A 19 -15.19 15.52 -18.30
C GLU A 19 -16.70 15.29 -18.29
N GLN A 20 -17.29 14.89 -19.42
CA GLN A 20 -18.74 14.62 -19.50
C GLN A 20 -19.13 13.41 -18.65
N ARG A 21 -18.26 12.41 -18.60
CA ARG A 21 -18.44 11.21 -17.78
C ARG A 21 -18.30 11.55 -16.30
N GLU A 22 -17.27 12.30 -15.93
CA GLU A 22 -17.05 12.76 -14.55
C GLU A 22 -18.21 13.63 -14.04
N ALA A 23 -18.72 14.54 -14.86
CA ALA A 23 -19.89 15.36 -14.53
C ALA A 23 -21.13 14.50 -14.22
N LYS A 24 -21.40 13.46 -15.04
CA LYS A 24 -22.50 12.51 -14.80
C LYS A 24 -22.30 11.67 -13.54
N LEU A 25 -21.06 11.31 -13.21
CA LEU A 25 -20.75 10.58 -11.97
C LEU A 25 -20.97 11.48 -10.76
N LEU A 26 -20.53 12.73 -10.83
CA LEU A 26 -20.70 13.73 -9.76
C LEU A 26 -22.19 14.03 -9.48
N GLU A 27 -23.00 14.17 -10.53
CA GLU A 27 -24.45 14.38 -10.40
C GLU A 27 -25.13 13.19 -9.68
N ARG A 28 -24.72 11.96 -9.99
CA ARG A 28 -25.31 10.74 -9.42
C ARG A 28 -24.79 10.40 -8.02
N CYS A 29 -23.57 10.82 -7.72
CA CYS A 29 -22.84 10.51 -6.49
C CYS A 29 -22.23 11.79 -5.90
N PRO A 30 -23.04 12.78 -5.47
CA PRO A 30 -22.52 14.05 -4.99
C PRO A 30 -21.65 13.88 -3.73
N PRO A 31 -20.67 14.78 -3.52
CA PRO A 31 -19.88 14.80 -2.30
C PRO A 31 -20.77 15.03 -1.07
N GLY A 32 -20.35 14.51 0.09
CA GLY A 32 -21.13 14.62 1.33
C GLY A 32 -21.02 15.99 2.01
N HIS A 33 -20.17 16.87 1.48
CA HIS A 33 -19.99 18.23 1.93
C HIS A 33 -19.61 19.11 0.74
N GLU A 34 -19.90 20.40 0.84
CA GLU A 34 -19.41 21.39 -0.12
C GLU A 34 -17.95 21.77 0.19
N GLY A 35 -17.21 22.12 -0.85
CA GLY A 35 -15.84 22.61 -0.75
C GLY A 35 -14.83 21.61 -0.18
N LYS A 36 -13.69 22.12 0.30
CA LYS A 36 -12.64 21.34 0.95
C LYS A 36 -12.77 21.48 2.46
N LYS A 37 -12.71 20.37 3.18
CA LYS A 37 -12.69 20.35 4.64
C LYS A 37 -11.31 19.91 5.13
N LEU A 38 -10.65 20.75 5.92
CA LEU A 38 -9.42 20.38 6.60
C LEU A 38 -9.75 19.43 7.75
N VAL A 39 -9.08 18.27 7.78
CA VAL A 39 -9.16 17.31 8.89
C VAL A 39 -7.77 17.24 9.54
N ASN A 40 -7.66 17.77 10.76
CA ASN A 40 -6.40 17.86 11.51
C ASN A 40 -6.49 17.20 12.89
N LYS A 41 -7.59 16.53 13.19
CA LYS A 41 -7.83 15.78 14.43
C LYS A 41 -8.27 14.37 14.08
N PRO A 42 -8.06 13.38 14.97
CA PRO A 42 -8.56 12.03 14.75
C PRO A 42 -10.03 12.03 14.34
N ALA A 43 -10.34 11.36 13.23
CA ALA A 43 -11.68 11.36 12.65
C ALA A 43 -11.95 10.11 11.82
N THR A 44 -13.20 9.67 11.80
CA THR A 44 -13.72 8.73 10.80
C THR A 44 -14.43 9.50 9.71
N ILE A 45 -14.06 9.24 8.46
CA ILE A 45 -14.75 9.77 7.29
C ILE A 45 -15.81 8.75 6.89
N LEU A 46 -17.06 9.21 6.83
CA LEU A 46 -18.20 8.40 6.42
C LEU A 46 -18.60 8.74 4.98
N ASP A 47 -19.10 7.73 4.28
CA ASP A 47 -19.81 7.93 3.03
C ASP A 47 -21.26 8.39 3.28
N ALA A 48 -22.02 8.62 2.21
CA ALA A 48 -23.40 9.09 2.34
C ALA A 48 -24.37 8.05 2.96
N SER A 49 -23.97 6.77 3.04
CA SER A 49 -24.73 5.70 3.70
C SER A 49 -24.39 5.54 5.19
N GLY A 50 -23.42 6.31 5.70
CA GLY A 50 -22.89 6.17 7.05
C GLY A 50 -21.80 5.10 7.18
N THR A 51 -21.33 4.52 6.07
CA THR A 51 -20.25 3.54 6.06
C THR A 51 -18.92 4.24 6.25
N ILE A 52 -18.06 3.73 7.14
CA ILE A 52 -16.71 4.27 7.31
C ILE A 52 -15.88 3.96 6.05
N ILE A 53 -15.27 4.98 5.47
CA ILE A 53 -14.41 4.84 4.27
C ILE A 53 -12.95 5.10 4.59
N THR A 54 -12.67 5.86 5.64
CA THR A 54 -11.30 6.20 6.03
C THR A 54 -11.25 6.52 7.51
N TRP A 55 -10.24 6.00 8.18
CA TRP A 55 -9.85 6.41 9.52
C TRP A 55 -8.64 7.34 9.39
N TYR A 56 -8.76 8.55 9.89
CA TYR A 56 -7.65 9.50 9.97
C TYR A 56 -7.17 9.56 11.41
N LEU A 57 -5.95 9.12 11.66
CA LEU A 57 -5.36 8.98 12.98
C LEU A 57 -3.99 9.70 13.00
N PRO A 58 -3.97 11.04 13.12
CA PRO A 58 -2.73 11.79 13.24
C PRO A 58 -2.01 11.40 14.53
N ASP A 59 -0.68 11.38 14.48
CA ASP A 59 0.20 11.10 15.63
C ASP A 59 -0.06 9.74 16.32
N ALA A 60 -0.68 8.79 15.62
CA ALA A 60 -0.97 7.46 16.15
C ALA A 60 0.30 6.59 16.31
N LEU A 61 1.37 6.94 15.61
CA LEU A 61 2.67 6.25 15.70
C LEU A 61 3.60 7.03 16.62
N THR A 62 4.19 6.33 17.58
CA THR A 62 5.22 6.91 18.46
C THR A 62 6.46 7.30 17.67
N ASP A 63 7.24 8.26 18.18
CA ASP A 63 8.52 8.67 17.59
C ASP A 63 9.47 7.47 17.36
N THR A 64 9.47 6.51 18.29
CA THR A 64 10.23 5.26 18.14
C THR A 64 9.78 4.47 16.92
N THR A 65 8.47 4.29 16.72
CA THR A 65 7.94 3.55 15.56
C THR A 65 8.22 4.29 14.26
N GLN A 66 8.11 5.63 14.26
CA GLN A 66 8.44 6.45 13.10
C GLN A 66 9.93 6.36 12.74
N LYS A 67 10.81 6.29 13.76
CA LYS A 67 12.24 6.07 13.56
C LYS A 67 12.54 4.68 12.98
N GLU A 68 11.89 3.63 13.48
CA GLU A 68 12.02 2.27 12.92
C GLU A 68 11.60 2.22 11.44
N ILE A 69 10.49 2.88 11.08
CA ILE A 69 10.06 3.01 9.67
C ILE A 69 11.12 3.70 8.83
N ARG A 70 11.71 4.79 9.34
CA ARG A 70 12.76 5.53 8.64
C ARG A 70 14.00 4.67 8.41
N GLU A 71 14.51 4.04 9.47
CA GLU A 71 15.69 3.16 9.38
C GLU A 71 15.46 1.98 8.42
N ALA A 72 14.25 1.41 8.41
CA ALA A 72 13.90 0.36 7.44
C ALA A 72 13.82 0.89 6.00
N THR A 73 13.37 2.13 5.81
CA THR A 73 13.31 2.81 4.51
C THR A 73 14.71 3.16 3.99
N ASP A 74 15.65 3.50 4.88
CA ASP A 74 17.05 3.78 4.51
C ASP A 74 17.73 2.54 3.89
N LEU A 75 17.36 1.33 4.33
CA LEU A 75 17.82 0.07 3.72
C LEU A 75 17.33 -0.10 2.27
N LEU A 76 16.26 0.61 1.89
CA LEU A 76 15.65 0.62 0.56
C LEU A 76 16.11 1.81 -0.30
N ALA A 77 16.97 2.70 0.20
CA ALA A 77 17.43 3.89 -0.51
C ALA A 77 17.94 3.59 -1.94
N PRO A 78 18.76 2.54 -2.19
CA PRO A 78 19.21 2.23 -3.55
C PRO A 78 18.06 1.84 -4.50
N ASN A 79 17.00 1.23 -3.99
CA ASN A 79 15.82 0.87 -4.78
C ASN A 79 14.94 2.10 -5.06
N LEU A 80 14.81 2.98 -4.06
CA LEU A 80 14.07 4.23 -4.17
C LEU A 80 14.71 5.16 -5.20
N GLU A 81 16.01 5.39 -5.15
CA GLU A 81 16.71 6.24 -6.13
C GLU A 81 16.56 5.72 -7.56
N LYS A 82 16.74 4.41 -7.75
CA LYS A 82 16.61 3.76 -9.08
C LYS A 82 15.18 3.83 -9.63
N SER A 83 14.18 4.02 -8.77
CA SER A 83 12.80 4.14 -9.22
C SER A 83 12.54 5.45 -9.96
N ILE A 84 13.34 6.50 -9.70
CA ILE A 84 13.17 7.82 -10.30
C ILE A 84 13.76 7.82 -11.71
N LYS A 85 12.98 8.34 -12.66
CA LYS A 85 13.31 8.36 -14.08
C LYS A 85 13.13 9.76 -14.66
N ALA A 86 14.00 10.12 -15.61
CA ALA A 86 13.94 11.40 -16.31
C ALA A 86 12.64 11.54 -17.14
N ASP A 87 12.20 10.45 -17.77
CA ASP A 87 10.98 10.35 -18.61
C ASP A 87 9.90 9.44 -17.98
N GLY A 88 9.89 9.36 -16.65
CA GLY A 88 8.99 8.48 -15.92
C GLY A 88 7.50 8.77 -16.15
N ASN A 89 6.65 7.83 -15.73
CA ASN A 89 5.21 8.08 -15.64
C ASN A 89 4.89 8.98 -14.43
N TRP A 90 3.61 9.18 -14.13
CA TRP A 90 3.20 10.03 -13.00
C TRP A 90 3.73 9.58 -11.63
N GLN A 91 4.13 8.31 -11.46
CA GLN A 91 4.73 7.81 -10.22
C GLN A 91 6.25 7.99 -10.20
N THR A 92 6.93 7.75 -11.33
CA THR A 92 8.40 7.65 -11.34
C THR A 92 9.11 8.88 -11.90
N HIS A 93 8.39 9.86 -12.45
CA HIS A 93 9.03 11.01 -13.09
C HIS A 93 9.68 11.93 -12.05
N GLN A 94 10.95 12.27 -12.26
CA GLN A 94 11.76 13.10 -11.36
C GLN A 94 11.10 14.42 -10.91
N LYS A 95 10.29 15.07 -11.75
CA LYS A 95 9.66 16.37 -11.44
C LYS A 95 8.64 16.31 -10.30
N TRP A 96 8.14 15.12 -9.97
CA TRP A 96 7.18 14.91 -8.89
C TRP A 96 7.85 14.68 -7.53
N PHE A 97 9.18 14.52 -7.51
CA PHE A 97 9.96 14.37 -6.30
C PHE A 97 10.60 15.69 -5.91
N LYS A 98 10.70 15.90 -4.59
CA LYS A 98 11.38 17.04 -4.00
C LYS A 98 12.87 16.97 -4.37
N GLN A 99 13.38 18.03 -5.01
CA GLN A 99 14.76 18.06 -5.50
C GLN A 99 15.77 18.27 -4.37
N ASP A 100 15.38 18.98 -3.31
CA ASP A 100 16.16 19.24 -2.09
C ASP A 100 15.85 18.21 -0.97
N TRP A 101 15.70 16.94 -1.35
CA TRP A 101 15.37 15.85 -0.41
C TRP A 101 16.46 15.60 0.64
N GLU A 102 17.72 15.91 0.33
CA GLU A 102 18.86 15.80 1.26
C GLU A 102 18.61 16.63 2.53
N ASN A 103 17.95 17.79 2.40
CA ASN A 103 17.58 18.64 3.53
C ASN A 103 16.45 18.06 4.40
N VAL A 104 15.74 17.04 3.91
CA VAL A 104 14.62 16.38 4.57
C VAL A 104 15.02 15.04 5.19
N GLY A 105 16.24 14.54 4.88
CA GLY A 105 16.76 13.29 5.43
C GLY A 105 15.92 12.07 5.06
N SER A 106 15.40 12.03 3.83
CA SER A 106 14.63 10.90 3.30
C SER A 106 14.87 10.74 1.81
N THR A 107 15.36 9.58 1.41
CA THR A 107 15.58 9.25 -0.01
C THR A 107 14.23 9.24 -0.76
N PRO A 108 14.08 10.01 -1.86
CA PRO A 108 12.87 10.02 -2.65
C PRO A 108 12.79 8.78 -3.54
N GLY A 109 11.58 8.40 -3.90
CA GLY A 109 11.32 7.33 -4.86
C GLY A 109 9.99 6.65 -4.63
N CYS A 110 9.75 5.60 -5.40
CA CYS A 110 8.63 4.69 -5.25
C CYS A 110 9.14 3.28 -5.11
N ILE A 111 8.53 2.51 -4.23
CA ILE A 111 8.80 1.10 -4.10
C ILE A 111 7.50 0.35 -3.82
N ASN A 112 7.44 -0.90 -4.26
CA ASN A 112 6.43 -1.84 -3.82
C ASN A 112 7.17 -3.10 -3.40
N ILE A 113 7.05 -3.48 -2.13
CA ILE A 113 7.56 -4.74 -1.61
C ILE A 113 6.39 -5.67 -1.35
N SER A 114 6.56 -6.93 -1.73
CA SER A 114 5.51 -7.92 -1.62
C SER A 114 6.06 -9.34 -1.60
N PRO A 115 5.46 -10.25 -0.82
CA PRO A 115 5.71 -11.67 -0.91
C PRO A 115 5.12 -12.32 -2.18
N ALA A 116 4.01 -11.82 -2.75
CA ALA A 116 3.30 -12.53 -3.83
C ALA A 116 2.46 -11.65 -4.79
N TRP A 117 2.70 -10.33 -4.86
CA TRP A 117 1.86 -9.40 -5.63
C TRP A 117 2.11 -9.46 -7.13
N PHE A 118 3.37 -9.66 -7.56
CA PHE A 118 3.79 -9.38 -8.93
C PHE A 118 2.90 -10.06 -9.99
N GLN A 119 2.37 -11.24 -9.70
CA GLN A 119 1.56 -12.01 -10.64
C GLN A 119 0.06 -11.67 -10.67
N GLN A 120 -0.46 -10.86 -9.73
CA GLN A 120 -1.89 -10.47 -9.74
C GLN A 120 -2.28 -9.65 -10.98
N GLY A 121 -1.30 -9.06 -11.68
CA GLY A 121 -1.52 -8.28 -12.90
C GLY A 121 -1.23 -9.01 -14.21
N HIS A 122 -0.82 -10.29 -14.17
CA HIS A 122 -0.50 -11.06 -15.36
C HIS A 122 -1.54 -12.16 -15.61
N GLU A 123 -2.02 -12.27 -16.84
CA GLU A 123 -2.99 -13.31 -17.25
C GLU A 123 -2.39 -14.73 -17.24
N ASN A 124 -1.06 -14.84 -17.11
CA ASN A 124 -0.36 -16.11 -17.05
C ASN A 124 -0.40 -16.66 -15.62
N LEU A 125 -0.92 -17.88 -15.47
CA LEU A 125 -0.99 -18.67 -14.23
C LEU A 125 0.40 -19.13 -13.75
N SER A 126 1.35 -18.21 -13.58
CA SER A 126 2.64 -18.54 -12.97
C SER A 126 2.52 -18.66 -11.45
N ASP A 127 3.58 -19.19 -10.81
CA ASP A 127 3.60 -19.37 -9.37
C ASP A 127 4.06 -18.11 -8.63
N PRO A 128 3.43 -17.75 -7.50
CA PRO A 128 3.65 -16.45 -6.87
C PRO A 128 5.13 -16.24 -6.55
N GLU A 129 5.60 -15.03 -6.80
CA GLU A 129 6.99 -14.65 -6.57
C GLU A 129 7.11 -13.46 -5.63
N VAL A 130 8.15 -13.53 -4.81
CA VAL A 130 8.62 -12.42 -3.99
C VAL A 130 9.08 -11.27 -4.90
N SER A 131 8.75 -10.04 -4.52
CA SER A 131 9.16 -8.83 -5.25
C SER A 131 10.69 -8.74 -5.39
N ALA A 132 11.17 -8.16 -6.50
CA ALA A 132 12.61 -8.06 -6.77
C ALA A 132 13.39 -7.34 -5.65
N SER A 133 12.76 -6.36 -4.99
CA SER A 133 13.33 -5.62 -3.85
C SER A 133 13.66 -6.50 -2.64
N LEU A 134 13.06 -7.69 -2.54
CA LEU A 134 13.27 -8.65 -1.45
C LEU A 134 14.07 -9.89 -1.88
N LYS A 135 14.60 -9.96 -3.11
CA LYS A 135 15.45 -11.08 -3.58
C LYS A 135 16.94 -10.90 -3.25
N GLY A 136 17.33 -9.82 -2.58
CA GLY A 136 18.73 -9.47 -2.30
C GLY A 136 19.21 -9.81 -0.87
N PRO A 137 20.51 -9.66 -0.58
CA PRO A 137 21.09 -9.98 0.74
C PRO A 137 20.59 -9.09 1.89
N SER A 138 19.96 -7.94 1.56
CA SER A 138 19.36 -7.04 2.56
C SER A 138 17.91 -7.41 2.91
N SER A 139 17.31 -8.40 2.24
CA SER A 139 15.89 -8.75 2.37
C SER A 139 15.48 -9.02 3.82
N GLU A 140 16.23 -9.87 4.52
CA GLU A 140 15.97 -10.20 5.93
C GLU A 140 16.02 -8.95 6.82
N LYS A 141 17.03 -8.08 6.62
CA LYS A 141 17.16 -6.83 7.39
C LYS A 141 15.98 -5.89 7.14
N ILE A 142 15.57 -5.75 5.88
CA ILE A 142 14.41 -4.95 5.48
C ILE A 142 13.15 -5.52 6.15
N LEU A 143 12.90 -6.81 6.00
CA LEU A 143 11.72 -7.48 6.55
C LEU A 143 11.64 -7.36 8.07
N LYS A 144 12.76 -7.55 8.78
CA LYS A 144 12.84 -7.33 10.22
C LYS A 144 12.61 -5.87 10.60
N GLY A 145 13.16 -4.92 9.84
CA GLY A 145 12.99 -3.48 10.08
C GLY A 145 11.54 -3.02 9.94
N ILE A 146 10.80 -3.56 8.95
CA ILE A 146 9.40 -3.21 8.73
C ILE A 146 8.40 -4.02 9.56
N ALA A 147 8.85 -5.11 10.21
CA ALA A 147 7.96 -6.08 10.84
C ALA A 147 7.04 -5.44 11.90
N ARG A 148 7.59 -4.61 12.78
CA ARG A 148 6.81 -3.96 13.83
C ARG A 148 5.81 -2.94 13.28
N PRO A 149 6.20 -1.99 12.41
CA PRO A 149 5.26 -1.10 11.74
C PRO A 149 4.15 -1.85 10.98
N ALA A 150 4.51 -2.92 10.26
CA ALA A 150 3.56 -3.77 9.53
C ALA A 150 2.57 -4.49 10.48
N ALA A 151 3.04 -4.96 11.62
CA ALA A 151 2.20 -5.58 12.64
C ALA A 151 1.22 -4.58 13.25
N ILE A 152 1.64 -3.33 13.48
CA ILE A 152 0.76 -2.25 13.97
C ILE A 152 -0.34 -1.96 12.94
N ALA A 153 0.01 -1.82 11.66
CA ALA A 153 -0.98 -1.62 10.59
C ALA A 153 -1.98 -2.80 10.51
N SER A 154 -1.49 -4.03 10.67
CA SER A 154 -2.32 -5.24 10.71
C SER A 154 -3.24 -5.27 11.93
N ALA A 155 -2.75 -4.86 13.10
CA ALA A 155 -3.55 -4.77 14.32
C ALA A 155 -4.65 -3.71 14.20
N ALA A 156 -4.32 -2.57 13.59
CA ALA A 156 -5.31 -1.55 13.26
C ALA A 156 -6.39 -2.10 12.31
N LEU A 157 -5.99 -2.83 11.26
CA LEU A 157 -6.94 -3.47 10.34
C LEU A 157 -7.85 -4.47 11.07
N ARG A 158 -7.32 -5.25 12.02
CA ARG A 158 -8.13 -6.18 12.81
C ARG A 158 -9.26 -5.48 13.57
N VAL A 159 -9.03 -4.26 14.05
CA VAL A 159 -10.05 -3.46 14.75
C VAL A 159 -11.02 -2.82 13.76
N MET A 160 -10.49 -2.20 12.71
CA MET A 160 -11.28 -1.42 11.75
C MET A 160 -12.11 -2.30 10.81
N TYR A 161 -11.54 -3.41 10.34
CA TYR A 161 -12.11 -4.33 9.36
C TYR A 161 -11.71 -5.80 9.65
N PRO A 162 -12.30 -6.43 10.68
CA PRO A 162 -11.91 -7.77 11.13
C PRO A 162 -11.97 -8.84 10.03
N GLU A 163 -13.00 -8.81 9.17
CA GLU A 163 -13.15 -9.79 8.09
C GLU A 163 -12.00 -9.74 7.09
N GLN A 164 -11.56 -8.53 6.72
CA GLN A 164 -10.43 -8.32 5.82
C GLN A 164 -9.12 -8.77 6.47
N TYR A 165 -8.93 -8.50 7.76
CA TYR A 165 -7.78 -9.01 8.51
C TYR A 165 -7.70 -10.54 8.48
N PHE A 166 -8.80 -11.25 8.77
CA PHE A 166 -8.82 -12.71 8.72
C PHE A 166 -8.69 -13.26 7.31
N ALA A 167 -9.19 -12.55 6.29
CA ALA A 167 -8.96 -12.91 4.90
C ALA A 167 -7.46 -12.83 4.53
N GLY A 168 -6.77 -11.78 4.99
CA GLY A 168 -5.32 -11.63 4.83
C GLY A 168 -4.57 -12.79 5.50
N LEU A 169 -4.88 -13.12 6.75
CA LEU A 169 -4.26 -14.26 7.45
C LEU A 169 -4.45 -15.59 6.71
N ARG A 170 -5.66 -15.89 6.23
CA ARG A 170 -5.91 -17.09 5.43
C ARG A 170 -5.11 -17.10 4.13
N THR A 171 -5.01 -15.95 3.47
CA THR A 171 -4.21 -15.79 2.25
C THR A 171 -2.76 -16.15 2.51
N PHE A 172 -2.18 -15.65 3.60
CA PHE A 172 -0.79 -15.94 3.98
C PHE A 172 -0.57 -17.38 4.43
N SER A 173 -1.51 -17.98 5.15
CA SER A 173 -1.45 -19.41 5.48
C SER A 173 -1.44 -20.28 4.22
N ASN A 174 -2.33 -19.99 3.26
CA ASN A 174 -2.37 -20.70 1.98
C ASN A 174 -1.10 -20.48 1.16
N LEU A 175 -0.56 -19.25 1.15
CA LEU A 175 0.70 -18.94 0.48
C LEU A 175 1.87 -19.72 1.09
N GLY A 176 1.93 -19.85 2.41
CA GLY A 176 2.92 -20.67 3.11
C GLY A 176 2.84 -22.16 2.74
N HIS A 177 1.64 -22.74 2.74
CA HIS A 177 1.45 -24.12 2.27
C HIS A 177 1.89 -24.29 0.82
N LYS A 178 1.53 -23.34 -0.06
CA LYS A 178 1.92 -23.36 -1.47
C LYS A 178 3.44 -23.26 -1.62
N ALA A 179 4.09 -22.38 -0.85
CA ALA A 179 5.53 -22.18 -0.85
C ALA A 179 6.30 -23.48 -0.56
N VAL A 180 5.88 -24.23 0.46
CA VAL A 180 6.47 -25.53 0.80
C VAL A 180 6.17 -26.57 -0.28
N SER A 181 4.91 -26.70 -0.69
CA SER A 181 4.49 -27.75 -1.64
C SER A 181 5.14 -27.64 -3.02
N LYS A 182 5.51 -26.42 -3.43
CA LYS A 182 6.09 -26.12 -4.74
C LYS A 182 7.57 -25.72 -4.67
N GLU A 183 8.17 -25.80 -3.49
CA GLU A 183 9.56 -25.38 -3.26
C GLU A 183 9.83 -23.96 -3.81
N LEU A 184 8.90 -23.02 -3.55
CA LEU A 184 9.00 -21.67 -4.08
C LEU A 184 10.23 -20.97 -3.47
N PRO A 185 11.17 -20.47 -4.29
CA PRO A 185 12.41 -19.92 -3.79
C PRO A 185 12.17 -18.59 -3.06
N GLN A 186 12.93 -18.34 -1.99
CA GLN A 186 12.86 -17.12 -1.14
C GLN A 186 11.52 -16.84 -0.43
N MET A 187 10.45 -17.56 -0.80
CA MET A 187 9.10 -17.34 -0.27
C MET A 187 9.00 -17.76 1.21
N PRO A 188 9.45 -18.96 1.64
CA PRO A 188 9.42 -19.35 3.04
C PRO A 188 10.15 -18.34 3.94
N GLU A 189 11.35 -17.93 3.55
CA GLU A 189 12.16 -16.97 4.32
C GLU A 189 11.51 -15.58 4.35
N THR A 190 10.88 -15.17 3.25
CA THR A 190 10.14 -13.90 3.21
C THR A 190 8.95 -13.92 4.15
N LEU A 191 8.17 -15.02 4.14
CA LEU A 191 6.97 -15.18 4.95
C LEU A 191 7.28 -15.30 6.44
N GLU A 192 8.46 -15.82 6.81
CA GLU A 192 8.92 -15.89 8.20
C GLU A 192 8.96 -14.51 8.87
N PHE A 193 9.40 -13.47 8.14
CA PHE A 193 9.54 -12.11 8.65
C PHE A 193 8.43 -11.16 8.17
N TRP A 194 7.50 -11.61 7.32
CA TRP A 194 6.40 -10.80 6.82
C TRP A 194 5.29 -10.64 7.87
N ALA A 195 5.35 -9.56 8.64
CA ALA A 195 4.42 -9.28 9.73
C ALA A 195 3.12 -8.57 9.30
N SER A 196 2.87 -8.44 7.99
CA SER A 196 1.68 -7.75 7.46
C SER A 196 0.61 -8.75 7.00
N VAL A 197 -0.66 -8.46 7.26
CA VAL A 197 -1.79 -9.15 6.59
C VAL A 197 -2.10 -8.59 5.21
N PHE A 198 -1.46 -7.49 4.82
CA PHE A 198 -1.47 -6.99 3.46
C PHE A 198 -0.43 -7.73 2.62
N ASN A 199 -0.76 -7.98 1.35
CA ASN A 199 0.16 -8.61 0.42
C ASN A 199 1.13 -7.64 -0.24
N THR A 200 1.07 -6.35 0.05
CA THR A 200 1.98 -5.33 -0.48
C THR A 200 2.19 -4.24 0.57
N LEU A 201 3.41 -3.72 0.63
CA LEU A 201 3.75 -2.46 1.30
C LEU A 201 4.40 -1.54 0.26
N SER A 202 4.04 -0.27 0.30
CA SER A 202 4.38 0.73 -0.73
C SER A 202 4.88 2.03 -0.09
#